data_AF-A0A536WHJ0-F1
#
_entry.id   AF-A0A536WHJ0-F1
#
_cell.length_a   1.000
_cell.length_b   1.000
_cell.length_c   1.000
_cell.angle_alpha   90.00
_cell.angle_beta   90.00
_cell.angle_gamma   90.00
#
_symmetry.space_group_name_H-M   'P 1'
#
loop_
_entity.id
_entity.type
_entity.pdbx_description
1 polymer ?
#
loop_
_entity_poly.entity_id
_entity_poly.type
_entity_poly.pdbx_seq_one_letter_code
_entity_poly.pdbx_strand_id
1 'polypeptide(L)'
;MKASIAWPIVATMMLGGVDAALAGDLKDEVKVEIGSAGVHSDMAPGTYVCAAGHFHIKGTVHNLAAEPVGPIKVAGKVFDAEGKVLGTATAITKQPVLNPNDKADVDLEFLTVTGPLIKQVKNQELAVVAVGPKP
;
A
#
# COMPACT_ATOMS: atom_id res chain seq x y z
N MET A 1 -9.62 -14.75 -37.84
CA MET A 1 -8.14 -14.75 -37.89
C MET A 1 -7.66 -13.69 -36.92
N LYS A 2 -6.66 -14.01 -36.10
CA LYS A 2 -6.19 -13.25 -34.93
C LYS A 2 -5.59 -11.90 -35.35
N ALA A 3 -6.01 -10.80 -34.72
CA ALA A 3 -5.27 -9.55 -34.75
C ALA A 3 -4.40 -9.49 -33.49
N SER A 4 -3.13 -9.87 -33.63
CA SER A 4 -2.12 -9.66 -32.61
C SER A 4 -1.70 -8.18 -32.64
N ILE A 5 -2.02 -7.44 -31.59
CA ILE A 5 -1.49 -6.09 -31.38
C ILE A 5 -0.09 -6.26 -30.78
N ALA A 6 0.92 -6.07 -31.62
CA ALA A 6 2.30 -5.94 -31.19
C ALA A 6 2.51 -4.51 -30.67
N TRP A 7 2.80 -4.35 -29.38
CA TRP A 7 3.31 -3.08 -28.86
C TRP A 7 4.80 -2.95 -29.19
N PRO A 8 5.25 -1.82 -29.77
CA PRO A 8 6.66 -1.61 -30.02
C PRO A 8 7.40 -1.39 -28.69
N ILE A 9 8.39 -2.22 -28.42
CA ILE A 9 9.39 -1.99 -27.38
C ILE A 9 10.27 -0.84 -27.88
N VAL A 10 10.10 0.35 -27.30
CA VAL A 10 11.03 1.46 -27.50
C VAL A 10 12.29 1.15 -26.70
N ALA A 11 13.34 0.72 -27.41
CA ALA A 11 14.70 0.67 -26.90
C ALA A 11 15.31 2.08 -27.01
N THR A 12 15.48 2.77 -25.89
CA THR A 12 16.28 4.00 -25.82
C THR A 12 17.65 3.65 -25.24
N MET A 13 18.64 3.48 -26.12
CA MET A 13 20.04 3.64 -25.75
C MET A 13 20.35 5.14 -25.68
N MET A 14 20.82 5.63 -24.53
CA MET A 14 21.57 6.88 -24.44
C MET A 14 22.77 6.68 -23.52
N LEU A 15 23.96 6.69 -24.12
CA LEU A 15 25.24 6.91 -23.47
C LEU A 15 25.45 8.43 -23.31
N GLY A 16 25.81 8.88 -22.12
CA GLY A 16 26.59 10.10 -21.92
C GLY A 16 25.93 11.19 -21.07
N GLY A 17 26.46 11.37 -19.86
CA GLY A 17 26.65 12.69 -19.25
C GLY A 17 25.66 13.08 -18.15
N VAL A 18 26.26 13.28 -16.96
CA VAL A 18 25.77 13.95 -15.74
C VAL A 18 24.67 13.25 -14.94
N ASP A 19 25.11 12.69 -13.81
CA ASP A 19 24.32 12.24 -12.66
C ASP A 19 23.42 13.37 -12.11
N ALA A 20 22.28 13.55 -12.76
CA ALA A 20 21.10 14.19 -12.20
C ALA A 20 19.88 13.32 -12.55
N ALA A 21 19.97 12.03 -12.21
CA ALA A 21 18.78 11.21 -12.08
C ALA A 21 17.88 11.91 -11.06
N LEU A 22 16.76 12.40 -11.56
CA LEU A 22 15.68 13.04 -10.82
C LEU A 22 15.48 12.33 -9.49
N ALA A 23 15.70 13.04 -8.38
CA ALA A 23 15.25 12.59 -7.07
C ALA A 23 13.72 12.57 -7.09
N GLY A 24 13.14 11.50 -7.65
CA GLY A 24 11.72 11.19 -7.47
C GLY A 24 11.45 11.05 -5.98
N ASP A 25 10.23 11.39 -5.55
CA ASP A 25 9.83 11.09 -4.18
C ASP A 25 9.90 9.57 -4.02
N LEU A 26 10.77 9.07 -3.14
CA LEU A 26 10.93 7.63 -2.88
C LEU A 26 9.60 6.93 -2.55
N LYS A 27 8.58 7.69 -2.12
CA LYS A 27 7.22 7.18 -1.92
C LYS A 27 6.52 6.74 -3.21
N ASP A 28 6.84 7.36 -4.34
CA ASP A 28 6.27 7.03 -5.65
C ASP A 28 6.85 5.72 -6.19
N GLU A 29 8.02 5.31 -5.69
CA GLU A 29 8.72 4.06 -6.01
C GLU A 29 8.39 2.93 -5.01
N VAL A 30 7.49 3.16 -4.08
CA VAL A 30 7.01 2.15 -3.13
C VAL A 30 5.55 1.86 -3.40
N LYS A 31 5.25 0.61 -3.78
CA LYS A 31 3.87 0.18 -4.01
C LYS A 31 3.28 -0.38 -2.72
N VAL A 32 2.09 0.07 -2.36
CA VAL A 32 1.24 -0.60 -1.37
C VAL A 32 0.12 -1.36 -2.08
N GLU A 33 -0.01 -2.63 -1.75
CA GLU A 33 -1.12 -3.47 -2.18
C GLU A 33 -1.90 -3.90 -0.93
N ILE A 34 -3.22 -3.96 -1.05
CA ILE A 34 -4.03 -4.59 -0.01
C ILE A 34 -3.70 -6.08 -0.03
N GLY A 35 -3.26 -6.62 1.10
CA GLY A 35 -2.88 -8.02 1.20
C GLY A 35 -4.10 -8.92 1.07
N SER A 36 -3.89 -10.18 0.69
CA SER A 36 -4.93 -11.22 0.80
C SER A 36 -5.02 -11.70 2.25
N ALA A 37 -5.73 -10.97 3.12
CA ALA A 37 -6.23 -11.60 4.35
C ALA A 37 -7.31 -12.61 3.97
N GLY A 38 -7.33 -13.74 4.66
CA GLY A 38 -8.23 -14.86 4.40
C GLY A 38 -9.66 -14.43 4.12
N VAL A 39 -10.32 -15.16 3.21
CA VAL A 39 -11.64 -14.84 2.68
C VAL A 39 -12.68 -14.94 3.78
N HIS A 40 -12.97 -13.83 4.46
CA HIS A 40 -14.23 -13.64 5.18
C HIS A 40 -15.27 -13.26 4.13
N SER A 41 -16.24 -14.14 3.89
CA SER A 41 -17.23 -13.98 2.80
C SER A 41 -18.09 -12.71 2.92
N ASP A 42 -18.13 -12.09 4.10
CA ASP A 42 -18.86 -10.88 4.43
C ASP A 42 -17.96 -9.63 4.53
N MET A 43 -16.65 -9.75 4.32
CA MET A 43 -15.69 -8.65 4.42
C MET A 43 -14.81 -8.54 3.16
N ALA A 44 -14.28 -7.34 2.93
CA ALA A 44 -13.34 -7.14 1.83
C ALA A 44 -12.05 -7.97 2.04
N PRO A 45 -11.40 -8.47 0.97
CA PRO A 45 -10.09 -9.11 1.09
C PRO A 45 -9.12 -8.21 1.84
N GLY A 46 -8.26 -8.80 2.67
CA GLY A 46 -7.30 -8.01 3.46
C GLY A 46 -7.85 -7.51 4.79
N THR A 47 -9.14 -7.69 5.10
CA THR A 47 -9.75 -7.08 6.28
C THR A 47 -10.13 -8.10 7.35
N TYR A 48 -10.11 -7.68 8.62
CA TYR A 48 -10.53 -8.50 9.76
C TYR A 48 -10.96 -7.63 10.95
N VAL A 49 -11.55 -8.25 11.97
CA VAL A 49 -11.89 -7.60 13.25
C VAL A 49 -11.08 -8.26 14.36
N CYS A 50 -10.37 -7.46 15.17
CA CYS A 50 -9.57 -7.99 16.28
C CYS A 50 -10.45 -8.31 17.50
N ALA A 51 -9.85 -8.94 18.52
CA ALA A 51 -10.56 -9.29 19.76
C ALA A 51 -11.13 -8.07 20.52
N ALA A 52 -10.56 -6.88 20.32
CA ALA A 52 -11.06 -5.62 20.89
C ALA A 52 -12.22 -5.01 20.07
N GLY A 53 -12.59 -5.61 18.93
CA GLY A 53 -13.69 -5.13 18.09
C GLY A 53 -13.33 -4.01 17.12
N HIS A 54 -12.04 -3.71 16.93
CA HIS A 54 -11.58 -2.75 15.93
C HIS A 54 -11.50 -3.39 14.54
N PHE A 55 -11.79 -2.60 13.51
CA PHE A 55 -11.58 -2.97 12.12
C PHE A 55 -10.10 -2.86 11.74
N HIS A 56 -9.61 -3.82 10.97
CA HIS A 56 -8.23 -3.86 10.49
C HIS A 56 -8.15 -4.06 8.99
N ILE A 57 -7.11 -3.48 8.37
CA ILE A 57 -6.70 -3.79 7.00
C ILE A 57 -5.24 -4.25 7.01
N LYS A 58 -4.98 -5.46 6.50
CA LYS A 58 -3.65 -5.96 6.17
C LYS A 58 -3.26 -5.54 4.76
N GLY A 59 -2.11 -4.90 4.65
CA GLY A 59 -1.46 -4.55 3.40
C GLY A 59 -0.11 -5.23 3.26
N THR A 60 0.38 -5.30 2.04
CA THR A 60 1.78 -5.61 1.73
C THR A 60 2.38 -4.42 1.00
N VAL A 61 3.49 -3.93 1.53
CA VAL A 61 4.32 -2.90 0.90
C VAL A 61 5.42 -3.59 0.12
N HIS A 62 5.73 -3.10 -1.09
CA HIS A 62 6.77 -3.60 -1.97
C HIS A 62 7.69 -2.44 -2.38
N ASN A 63 8.98 -2.56 -2.05
CA ASN A 63 9.98 -1.60 -2.51
C ASN A 63 10.30 -1.85 -3.98
N LEU A 64 9.90 -0.94 -4.87
CA LEU A 64 10.24 -0.98 -6.30
C LEU A 64 11.39 -0.03 -6.65
N ALA A 65 11.91 0.72 -5.67
CA ALA A 65 13.08 1.56 -5.88
C ALA A 65 14.32 0.72 -6.18
N ALA A 66 15.27 1.31 -6.90
CA ALA A 66 16.56 0.69 -7.16
C ALA A 66 17.46 0.61 -5.90
N GLU A 67 17.09 1.36 -4.85
CA GLU A 67 17.87 1.51 -3.63
C GLU A 67 17.11 0.97 -2.39
N PRO A 68 17.82 0.59 -1.31
CA PRO A 68 17.18 0.27 -0.04
C PRO A 68 16.46 1.49 0.55
N VAL A 69 15.26 1.28 1.05
CA VAL A 69 14.41 2.28 1.73
C VAL A 69 14.27 1.97 3.21
N GLY A 70 14.00 3.00 4.03
CA GLY A 70 13.71 2.81 5.44
C GLY A 70 12.27 2.33 5.69
N PRO A 71 11.78 2.39 6.94
CA PRO A 71 10.43 1.93 7.28
C PRO A 71 9.36 2.73 6.53
N ILE A 72 8.34 2.04 5.99
CA ILE A 72 7.30 2.67 5.19
C ILE A 72 6.08 2.97 6.06
N LYS A 73 5.66 4.24 6.09
CA LYS A 73 4.40 4.66 6.71
C LYS A 73 3.28 4.64 5.69
N VAL A 74 2.22 3.90 5.99
CA VAL A 74 1.00 3.80 5.21
C VAL A 74 -0.14 4.47 5.95
N ALA A 75 -0.97 5.22 5.23
CA ALA A 75 -2.24 5.75 5.72
C ALA A 75 -3.40 5.02 5.03
N GLY A 76 -4.47 4.78 5.78
CA GLY A 76 -5.69 4.15 5.31
C GLY A 76 -6.90 5.03 5.57
N LYS A 77 -7.87 4.97 4.66
CA LYS A 77 -9.22 5.52 4.83
C LYS A 77 -10.24 4.43 4.51
N VAL A 78 -11.31 4.39 5.29
CA VAL A 78 -12.48 3.55 4.99
C VAL A 78 -13.72 4.40 4.84
N PHE A 79 -14.59 3.99 3.93
CA PHE A 79 -15.74 4.77 3.49
C PHE A 79 -17.01 3.93 3.52
N ASP A 80 -18.15 4.60 3.71
CA ASP A 80 -19.47 4.00 3.50
C ASP A 80 -19.84 3.91 2.01
N ALA A 81 -21.08 3.47 1.72
CA ALA A 81 -21.58 3.29 0.36
C ALA A 81 -21.68 4.62 -0.41
N GLU A 82 -21.90 5.71 0.32
CA GLU A 82 -22.04 7.06 -0.21
C GLU A 82 -20.70 7.79 -0.37
N GLY A 83 -19.59 7.14 0.03
CA GLY A 83 -18.24 7.69 -0.08
C GLY A 83 -17.85 8.61 1.08
N LYS A 84 -18.60 8.63 2.18
CA LYS A 84 -18.24 9.37 3.39
C LYS A 84 -17.20 8.58 4.19
N VAL A 85 -16.19 9.28 4.70
CA VAL A 85 -15.14 8.70 5.55
C VAL A 85 -15.74 8.23 6.87
N LEU A 86 -15.58 6.95 7.18
CA LEU A 86 -15.95 6.33 8.46
C LEU A 86 -14.78 6.29 9.44
N GLY A 87 -13.55 6.23 8.93
CA GLY A 87 -12.36 6.20 9.77
C GLY A 87 -11.07 6.32 8.98
N THR A 88 -10.01 6.67 9.70
CA THR A 88 -8.64 6.73 9.20
C THR A 88 -7.70 5.97 10.14
N ALA A 89 -6.63 5.44 9.59
CA ALA A 89 -5.60 4.75 10.36
C ALA A 89 -4.23 4.97 9.71
N THR A 90 -3.17 4.76 10.48
CA THR A 90 -1.81 4.71 9.94
C THR A 90 -1.03 3.58 10.57
N ALA A 91 -0.12 2.98 9.82
CA ALA A 91 0.80 1.98 10.32
C ALA A 91 2.17 2.10 9.64
N ILE A 92 3.19 1.54 10.27
CA ILE A 92 4.57 1.55 9.78
C ILE A 92 5.05 0.10 9.67
N THR A 93 5.76 -0.24 8.61
CA THR A 93 6.39 -1.56 8.46
C THR A 93 7.38 -1.81 9.59
N LYS A 94 7.42 -3.03 10.13
CA LYS A 94 8.33 -3.37 11.25
C LYS A 94 9.79 -3.48 10.82
N GLN A 95 10.03 -3.78 9.54
CA GLN A 95 11.34 -3.91 8.94
C GLN A 95 12.03 -2.54 8.92
N PRO A 96 13.23 -2.40 9.50
CA PRO A 96 13.96 -1.14 9.54
C PRO A 96 14.51 -0.73 8.17
N VAL A 97 14.73 -1.70 7.28
CA VAL A 97 15.19 -1.50 5.91
C VAL A 97 14.46 -2.49 5.00
N LEU A 98 13.99 -2.02 3.85
CA LEU A 98 13.51 -2.85 2.74
C LEU A 98 14.48 -2.67 1.57
N ASN A 99 15.16 -3.73 1.16
CA ASN A 99 16.00 -3.73 -0.04
C ASN A 99 15.14 -3.67 -1.32
N PRO A 100 15.73 -3.40 -2.49
CA PRO A 100 15.01 -3.48 -3.76
C PRO A 100 14.28 -4.81 -3.91
N ASN A 101 12.99 -4.76 -4.23
CA ASN A 101 12.05 -5.89 -4.34
C ASN A 101 11.66 -6.58 -3.03
N ASP A 102 12.13 -6.10 -1.87
CA ASP A 102 11.65 -6.62 -0.59
C ASP A 102 10.18 -6.25 -0.38
N LYS A 103 9.48 -7.16 0.29
CA LYS A 103 8.09 -6.96 0.73
C LYS A 103 8.00 -6.97 2.25
N ALA A 104 7.12 -6.12 2.78
CA ALA A 104 6.83 -6.06 4.20
C ALA A 104 5.32 -5.92 4.44
N ASP A 105 4.83 -6.62 5.46
CA ASP A 105 3.44 -6.49 5.87
C ASP A 105 3.23 -5.20 6.67
N VAL A 106 2.02 -4.65 6.54
CA VAL A 106 1.51 -3.54 7.33
C VAL A 106 0.09 -3.87 7.80
N ASP A 107 -0.25 -3.49 9.03
CA ASP A 107 -1.56 -3.73 9.62
C ASP A 107 -2.12 -2.42 10.17
N LEU A 108 -3.17 -1.91 9.52
CA LEU A 108 -3.82 -0.66 9.87
C LEU A 108 -5.00 -0.93 10.80
N GLU A 109 -4.90 -0.49 12.05
CA GLU A 109 -5.97 -0.57 13.04
C GLU A 109 -6.82 0.70 13.07
N PHE A 110 -8.12 0.55 12.81
CA PHE A 110 -9.09 1.64 12.82
C PHE A 110 -9.82 1.67 14.16
N LEU A 111 -9.23 2.35 15.14
CA LEU A 111 -9.73 2.43 16.52
C LEU A 111 -11.17 2.97 16.63
N THR A 112 -11.61 3.80 15.67
CA THR A 112 -12.95 4.39 15.67
C THR A 112 -13.98 3.61 14.85
N VAL A 113 -13.55 2.59 14.11
CA VAL A 113 -14.42 1.78 13.25
C VAL A 113 -14.72 0.48 13.97
N THR A 114 -15.74 0.53 14.82
CA THR A 114 -16.12 -0.55 15.75
C THR A 114 -17.61 -0.88 15.64
N GLY A 115 -17.98 -2.08 16.07
CA GLY A 115 -19.39 -2.47 16.23
C GLY A 115 -20.20 -2.29 14.93
N PRO A 116 -21.38 -1.63 14.96
CA PRO A 116 -22.21 -1.46 13.77
C PRO A 116 -21.55 -0.70 12.61
N LEU A 117 -20.55 0.16 12.87
CA LEU A 117 -19.84 0.90 11.83
C LEU A 117 -19.06 -0.01 10.89
N ILE A 118 -18.60 -1.16 11.37
CA ILE A 118 -17.87 -2.14 10.56
C ILE A 118 -18.70 -2.58 9.35
N LYS A 119 -20.00 -2.80 9.53
CA LYS A 119 -20.93 -3.22 8.46
C LYS A 119 -21.17 -2.14 7.41
N GLN A 120 -20.89 -0.88 7.77
CA GLN A 120 -21.04 0.27 6.88
C GLN A 120 -19.84 0.44 5.96
N VAL A 121 -18.67 -0.15 6.26
CA VAL A 121 -17.50 -0.08 5.38
C VAL A 121 -17.82 -0.75 4.04
N LYS A 122 -17.73 0.01 2.95
CA LYS A 122 -17.94 -0.46 1.57
C LYS A 122 -16.74 -0.21 0.66
N ASN A 123 -15.89 0.76 0.99
CA ASN A 123 -14.69 1.04 0.23
C ASN A 123 -13.51 1.38 1.15
N GLN A 124 -12.30 1.21 0.64
CA GLN A 124 -11.05 1.45 1.35
C GLN A 124 -9.97 1.98 0.42
N GLU A 125 -9.14 2.88 0.93
CA GLU A 125 -7.98 3.44 0.24
C GLU A 125 -6.76 3.32 1.13
N LEU A 126 -5.64 2.89 0.55
CA LEU A 126 -4.33 2.85 1.22
C LEU A 126 -3.35 3.68 0.39
N ALA A 127 -2.53 4.47 1.07
CA ALA A 127 -1.49 5.27 0.44
C ALA A 127 -0.20 5.23 1.26
N VAL A 128 0.93 5.13 0.57
CA VAL A 128 2.24 5.40 1.17
C VAL A 128 2.33 6.91 1.42
N VAL A 129 2.59 7.31 2.66
CA VAL A 129 2.64 8.74 3.05
C VAL A 129 4.03 9.19 3.49
N ALA A 130 4.90 8.26 3.89
CA ALA A 130 6.30 8.55 4.19
C ALA A 130 7.20 7.32 4.06
N VAL A 131 8.46 7.58 3.73
CA VAL A 131 9.59 6.66 3.91
C VAL A 131 10.42 7.20 5.07
N GLY A 132 10.63 6.38 6.10
CA GLY A 132 11.45 6.73 7.25
C GLY A 132 12.94 6.72 6.93
N PRO A 133 13.78 7.32 7.78
CA PRO A 133 15.23 7.24 7.62
C PRO A 133 15.72 5.79 7.80
N LYS A 134 16.78 5.44 7.07
CA LYS A 134 17.53 4.21 7.31
C LYS A 134 18.39 4.38 8.59
N PRO A 135 18.56 3.32 9.40
CA PRO A 135 19.45 3.34 10.55
C PRO A 135 20.92 3.52 10.16
#